data_AF-A0AAE3VHU8-F1
#
_entry.id   AF-A0AAE3VHU8-F1
#
_cell.length_a   1.000
_cell.length_b   1.000
_cell.length_c   1.000
_cell.angle_alpha   90.00
_cell.angle_beta   90.00
_cell.angle_gamma   90.00
#
_symmetry.space_group_name_H-M   'P 1'
#
loop_
_entity.id
_entity.type
_entity.pdbx_description
1 polymer ?
#
loop_
_entity_poly.entity_id
_entity_poly.type
_entity_poly.pdbx_seq_one_letter_code
_entity_poly.pdbx_strand_id
1 'polypeptide(L)'
;MKSINIADQPWLSMRRTISITVDGIRYRLFRASVTVAVIVVAVAFLMNILAESLIKRSVASNTRERIDTSRVIYNWSAKLSSPGSQESIIIEVANCSPDSDLYRETQRFAAMNDDDMAAFQTHAQKIVFVFDFFNSLDYAKRRAMIHTASGLEILNRLRTPENMEQFKLALSRIRSVHFDMSFDELDAVLAKGPEIRKQVKTIITARRNAIAVINKTLKGKTILEKLATANGPFGDTIRQAGFIFDADQTAPLVADQAQRLLDILALEESMEERPTRQLIAQQANILPADVNVMMMWKYLDGKRFATRYLEKMQEGGLKTEGLTPDRLVDLAQGRKENAALLRAERLTLDAGKGVLGLGERLGWLLFVSMLVCGIGITNAMMMAVTERFNEIATLKCLGALDGFIMIMFVLESCFMGIVGGVIGSILGGVIGLGRMLAAFGVNFLGAIPIGDILVGMLMSVLLGTILAAVAAVLPSFKAARLAPMKAMRVE
;
A
#
# COMPACT_ATOMS: atom_id res chain seq x y z
N MET A 1 40.79 -44.86 -50.02
CA MET A 1 39.65 -44.00 -49.64
C MET A 1 39.94 -42.59 -50.13
N LYS A 2 39.03 -41.96 -50.89
CA LYS A 2 39.18 -40.53 -51.25
C LYS A 2 39.19 -39.72 -49.95
N SER A 3 40.18 -38.85 -49.77
CA SER A 3 40.21 -37.90 -48.66
C SER A 3 39.00 -36.98 -48.78
N ILE A 4 38.04 -37.11 -47.85
CA ILE A 4 36.92 -36.19 -47.77
C ILE A 4 37.48 -34.88 -47.21
N ASN A 5 37.64 -33.89 -48.09
CA ASN A 5 38.02 -32.55 -47.70
C ASN A 5 36.76 -31.87 -47.12
N ILE A 6 36.66 -31.85 -45.79
CA ILE A 6 35.57 -31.17 -45.09
C ILE A 6 35.95 -29.69 -45.08
N ALA A 7 35.32 -28.89 -45.94
CA ALA A 7 35.47 -27.44 -45.93
C ALA A 7 35.00 -26.87 -44.57
N ASP A 8 35.65 -25.80 -44.11
CA ASP A 8 35.26 -25.12 -42.87
C ASP A 8 33.78 -24.72 -42.91
N GLN A 9 33.06 -25.12 -41.86
CA GLN A 9 31.63 -24.88 -41.75
C GLN A 9 31.36 -23.37 -41.64
N PRO A 10 30.48 -22.79 -42.46
CA PRO A 10 30.29 -21.35 -42.51
C PRO A 10 29.61 -20.85 -41.23
N TRP A 11 30.38 -20.24 -40.33
CA TRP A 11 29.85 -19.40 -39.26
C TRP A 11 29.50 -18.03 -39.83
N LEU A 12 28.20 -17.75 -39.96
CA LEU A 12 27.74 -16.41 -40.30
C LEU A 12 27.99 -15.46 -39.13
N SER A 13 28.62 -14.33 -39.40
CA SER A 13 28.81 -13.26 -38.40
C SER A 13 27.46 -12.83 -37.81
N MET A 14 27.43 -12.45 -36.53
CA MET A 14 26.23 -12.00 -35.81
C MET A 14 25.41 -10.96 -36.58
N ARG A 15 26.08 -10.03 -37.28
CA ARG A 15 25.41 -9.02 -38.12
C ARG A 15 24.59 -9.63 -39.25
N ARG A 16 25.10 -10.66 -39.94
CA ARG A 16 24.37 -11.36 -41.01
C ARG A 16 23.20 -12.15 -40.44
N THR A 17 23.36 -12.82 -39.31
CA THR A 17 22.27 -13.51 -38.61
C THR A 17 21.13 -12.56 -38.29
N ILE A 18 21.44 -11.39 -37.73
CA ILE A 18 20.43 -10.35 -37.43
C ILE A 18 19.73 -9.87 -38.71
N SER A 19 20.47 -9.58 -39.79
CA SER A 19 19.88 -9.14 -41.06
C SER A 19 18.88 -10.17 -41.62
N ILE A 20 19.29 -11.44 -41.69
CA ILE A 20 18.45 -12.53 -42.20
C ILE A 20 17.20 -12.70 -41.33
N THR A 21 17.34 -12.60 -40.00
CA THR A 21 16.22 -12.64 -39.07
C THR A 21 15.24 -11.49 -39.32
N VAL A 22 15.71 -10.25 -39.44
CA VAL A 22 14.87 -9.07 -39.64
C VAL A 22 14.14 -9.12 -40.99
N ASP A 23 14.82 -9.51 -42.06
CA ASP A 23 14.21 -9.68 -43.38
C ASP A 23 13.13 -10.77 -43.33
N GLY A 24 13.40 -11.89 -42.64
CA GLY A 24 12.43 -12.97 -42.43
C GLY A 24 11.16 -12.56 -41.69
N ILE A 25 11.22 -11.57 -40.78
CA ILE A 25 10.07 -10.96 -40.11
C ILE A 25 9.29 -10.07 -41.10
N ARG A 26 9.99 -9.24 -41.89
CA ARG A 26 9.39 -8.25 -42.79
C ARG A 26 8.51 -8.89 -43.87
N TYR A 27 8.92 -10.04 -44.40
CA TYR A 27 8.12 -10.79 -45.38
C TYR A 27 6.85 -11.43 -44.77
N ARG A 28 6.72 -11.49 -43.44
CA ARG A 28 5.64 -12.18 -42.71
C ARG A 28 5.01 -11.31 -41.63
N LEU A 29 4.86 -10.03 -41.93
CA LEU A 29 4.31 -9.00 -41.02
C LEU A 29 3.01 -9.43 -40.36
N PHE A 30 2.08 -10.06 -41.08
CA PHE A 30 0.78 -10.45 -40.52
C PHE A 30 0.91 -11.45 -39.36
N ARG A 31 1.74 -12.50 -39.49
CA ARG A 31 1.88 -13.51 -38.42
C ARG A 31 2.79 -13.05 -37.29
N ALA A 32 3.83 -12.30 -37.63
CA ALA A 32 4.62 -11.56 -36.66
C ALA A 32 3.72 -10.65 -35.82
N SER A 33 2.71 -10.00 -36.43
CA SER A 33 1.76 -9.15 -35.72
C SER A 33 0.88 -9.92 -34.73
N VAL A 34 0.49 -11.17 -35.02
CA VAL A 34 -0.26 -12.02 -34.07
C VAL A 34 0.58 -12.33 -32.84
N THR A 35 1.83 -12.73 -33.03
CA THR A 35 2.75 -13.03 -31.92
C THR A 35 3.05 -11.78 -31.11
N VAL A 36 3.31 -10.66 -31.78
CA VAL A 36 3.50 -9.35 -31.15
C VAL A 36 2.24 -8.95 -30.38
N ALA A 37 1.04 -9.13 -30.91
CA ALA A 37 -0.21 -8.79 -30.22
C ALA A 37 -0.39 -9.59 -28.91
N VAL A 38 -0.08 -10.89 -28.92
CA VAL A 38 -0.10 -11.72 -27.70
C VAL A 38 0.88 -11.18 -26.66
N ILE A 39 2.10 -10.83 -27.07
CA ILE A 39 3.12 -10.23 -26.20
C ILE A 39 2.65 -8.86 -25.69
N VAL A 40 2.08 -8.01 -26.55
CA VAL A 40 1.55 -6.68 -26.18
C VAL A 40 0.52 -6.80 -25.08
N VAL A 41 -0.45 -7.71 -25.21
CA VAL A 41 -1.50 -7.90 -24.19
C VAL A 41 -0.89 -8.35 -22.85
N ALA A 42 0.03 -9.30 -22.88
CA ALA A 42 0.67 -9.80 -21.65
C ALA A 42 1.53 -8.73 -20.96
N VAL A 43 2.33 -7.99 -21.74
CA VAL A 43 3.18 -6.92 -21.19
C VAL A 43 2.33 -5.72 -20.76
N ALA A 44 1.26 -5.39 -21.47
CA ALA A 44 0.31 -4.37 -21.02
C ALA A 44 -0.38 -4.76 -19.72
N PHE A 45 -0.75 -6.03 -19.56
CA PHE A 45 -1.32 -6.54 -18.33
C PHE A 45 -0.35 -6.46 -17.15
N LEU A 46 0.90 -6.92 -17.36
CA LEU A 46 1.98 -6.81 -16.39
C LEU A 46 2.21 -5.35 -16.00
N MET A 47 2.37 -4.46 -16.98
CA MET A 47 2.66 -3.05 -16.73
C MET A 47 1.49 -2.33 -16.07
N ASN A 48 0.24 -2.67 -16.39
CA ASN A 48 -0.93 -2.14 -15.70
C ASN A 48 -0.92 -2.53 -14.20
N ILE A 49 -0.59 -3.78 -13.88
CA ILE A 49 -0.48 -4.25 -12.50
C ILE A 49 0.68 -3.54 -11.77
N LEU A 50 1.84 -3.43 -12.42
CA LEU A 50 3.01 -2.74 -11.85
C LEU A 50 2.72 -1.26 -11.61
N ALA A 51 2.13 -0.56 -12.59
CA ALA A 51 1.75 0.85 -12.46
C ALA A 51 0.77 1.05 -11.29
N GLU A 52 -0.25 0.20 -11.17
CA GLU A 52 -1.19 0.23 -10.04
C GLU A 52 -0.47 0.05 -8.69
N SER A 53 0.44 -0.93 -8.59
CA SER A 53 1.20 -1.16 -7.35
C SER A 53 2.12 0.00 -6.99
N LEU A 54 2.90 0.50 -7.96
CA LEU A 54 3.84 1.60 -7.76
C LEU A 54 3.12 2.90 -7.36
N ILE A 55 2.03 3.23 -8.06
CA ILE A 55 1.23 4.42 -7.75
C ILE A 55 0.60 4.28 -6.37
N LYS A 56 -0.01 3.12 -6.04
CA LYS A 56 -0.56 2.91 -4.70
C LYS A 56 0.50 3.02 -3.61
N ARG A 57 1.71 2.51 -3.83
CA ARG A 57 2.81 2.61 -2.85
C ARG A 57 3.26 4.05 -2.65
N SER A 58 3.43 4.81 -3.73
CA SER A 58 3.78 6.23 -3.65
C SER A 58 2.67 7.05 -2.97
N VAL A 59 1.42 6.85 -3.36
CA VAL A 59 0.25 7.50 -2.73
C VAL A 59 0.17 7.11 -1.25
N ALA A 60 0.39 5.85 -0.88
CA ALA A 60 0.39 5.40 0.51
C ALA A 60 1.43 6.15 1.35
N SER A 61 2.66 6.28 0.83
CA SER A 61 3.74 6.99 1.53
C SER A 61 3.43 8.47 1.74
N ASN A 62 2.98 9.16 0.69
CA ASN A 62 2.59 10.59 0.76
C ASN A 62 1.34 10.83 1.61
N THR A 63 0.41 9.87 1.61
CA THR A 63 -0.84 9.98 2.36
C THR A 63 -0.63 9.73 3.85
N ARG A 64 0.26 8.81 4.23
CA ARG A 64 0.53 8.45 5.64
C ARG A 64 0.96 9.67 6.46
N GLU A 65 1.95 10.43 5.98
CA GLU A 65 2.43 11.64 6.68
C GLU A 65 1.34 12.71 6.86
N ARG A 66 0.57 12.96 5.80
CA ARG A 66 -0.54 13.92 5.85
C ARG A 66 -1.66 13.47 6.80
N ILE A 67 -1.95 12.18 6.84
CA ILE A 67 -2.95 11.60 7.74
C ILE A 67 -2.47 11.67 9.19
N ASP A 68 -1.21 11.30 9.44
CA ASP A 68 -0.64 11.36 10.79
C ASP A 68 -0.72 12.79 11.33
N THR A 69 -0.34 13.77 10.49
CA THR A 69 -0.51 15.20 10.79
C THR A 69 -1.98 15.54 11.07
N SER A 70 -2.92 15.12 10.22
CA SER A 70 -4.36 15.40 10.40
C SER A 70 -4.98 14.72 11.63
N ARG A 71 -4.36 13.67 12.17
CA ARG A 71 -4.84 12.91 13.34
C ARG A 71 -4.24 13.40 14.65
N VAL A 72 -3.23 14.28 14.62
CA VAL A 72 -2.55 14.80 15.82
C VAL A 72 -3.53 15.31 16.86
N ILE A 73 -4.51 16.14 16.48
CA ILE A 73 -5.51 16.66 17.43
C ILE A 73 -6.36 15.57 18.08
N TYR A 74 -6.80 14.56 17.31
CA TYR A 74 -7.60 13.46 17.85
C TYR A 74 -6.78 12.60 18.81
N ASN A 75 -5.51 12.34 18.47
CA ASN A 75 -4.58 11.62 19.32
C ASN A 75 -4.34 12.37 20.64
N TRP A 76 -4.09 13.68 20.59
CA TRP A 76 -3.91 14.50 21.79
C TRP A 76 -5.19 14.62 22.61
N SER A 77 -6.35 14.83 21.97
CA SER A 77 -7.63 14.87 22.65
C SER A 77 -7.90 13.54 23.38
N ALA A 78 -7.66 12.39 22.74
CA ALA A 78 -7.82 11.08 23.35
C ALA A 78 -6.83 10.87 24.51
N LYS A 79 -5.56 11.20 24.30
CA LYS A 79 -4.47 11.09 25.27
C LYS A 79 -4.70 11.92 26.54
N LEU A 80 -5.30 13.10 26.39
CA LEU A 80 -5.64 13.98 27.53
C LEU A 80 -6.99 13.63 28.16
N SER A 81 -7.86 12.89 27.49
CA SER A 81 -9.16 12.48 28.01
C SER A 81 -9.11 11.16 28.77
N SER A 82 -8.20 10.25 28.40
CA SER A 82 -8.12 8.90 28.97
C SER A 82 -6.66 8.47 29.17
N PRO A 83 -6.31 7.84 30.32
CA PRO A 83 -4.96 7.35 30.58
C PRO A 83 -4.57 6.11 29.73
N GLY A 84 -5.50 5.53 28.98
CA GLY A 84 -5.31 4.31 28.20
C GLY A 84 -5.66 3.02 28.97
N SER A 85 -5.87 1.94 28.22
CA SER A 85 -6.00 0.58 28.77
C SER A 85 -4.62 -0.07 28.93
N GLN A 86 -4.54 -1.13 29.74
CA GLN A 86 -3.29 -1.88 29.91
C GLN A 86 -2.75 -2.41 28.57
N GLU A 87 -3.66 -2.91 27.73
CA GLU A 87 -3.34 -3.43 26.41
C GLU A 87 -2.84 -2.30 25.48
N SER A 88 -3.49 -1.14 25.46
CA SER A 88 -3.06 -0.02 24.62
C SER A 88 -1.65 0.45 24.96
N ILE A 89 -1.26 0.47 26.24
CA ILE A 89 0.09 0.88 26.66
C ILE A 89 1.14 -0.15 26.23
N ILE A 90 0.83 -1.44 26.35
CA ILE A 90 1.74 -2.49 25.89
C ILE A 90 1.97 -2.38 24.38
N ILE A 91 0.89 -2.18 23.61
CA ILE A 91 0.95 -2.01 22.16
C ILE A 91 1.70 -0.72 21.77
N GLU A 92 1.42 0.40 22.45
CA GLU A 92 2.09 1.69 22.27
C GLU A 92 3.61 1.55 22.44
N VAL A 93 4.04 0.94 23.54
CA VAL A 93 5.46 0.81 23.89
C VAL A 93 6.16 -0.19 22.98
N ALA A 94 5.51 -1.31 22.64
CA ALA A 94 6.07 -2.31 21.73
C ALA A 94 6.41 -1.73 20.35
N ASN A 95 5.56 -0.85 19.83
CA ASN A 95 5.65 -0.33 18.47
C ASN A 95 6.41 1.01 18.36
N CYS A 96 6.74 1.65 19.49
CA CYS A 96 7.44 2.93 19.46
C CYS A 96 8.95 2.77 19.20
N SER A 97 9.56 3.77 18.55
CA SER A 97 11.01 3.85 18.42
C SER A 97 11.64 4.32 19.75
N PRO A 98 12.84 3.85 20.13
CA PRO A 98 13.55 4.34 21.32
C PRO A 98 13.73 5.87 21.36
N ASP A 99 13.85 6.52 20.20
CA ASP A 99 14.01 7.98 20.09
C ASP A 99 12.68 8.75 20.12
N SER A 100 11.53 8.05 20.17
CA SER A 100 10.22 8.68 20.08
C SER A 100 9.83 9.40 21.37
N ASP A 101 9.01 10.45 21.23
CA ASP A 101 8.42 11.16 22.38
C ASP A 101 7.59 10.23 23.25
N LEU A 102 6.89 9.27 22.65
CA LEU A 102 6.09 8.28 23.39
C LEU A 102 6.96 7.39 24.29
N TYR A 103 8.15 7.00 23.82
CA TYR A 103 9.11 6.21 24.59
C TYR A 103 9.60 7.00 25.82
N ARG A 104 10.12 8.21 25.59
CA ARG A 104 10.63 9.11 26.65
C ARG A 104 9.55 9.53 27.64
N GLU A 105 8.34 9.76 27.15
CA GLU A 105 7.20 10.10 28.01
C GLU A 105 6.79 8.92 28.90
N THR A 106 6.73 7.72 28.34
CA THR A 106 6.39 6.51 29.11
C THR A 106 7.45 6.22 30.17
N GLN A 107 8.74 6.38 29.81
CA GLN A 107 9.85 6.27 30.74
C GLN A 107 9.71 7.25 31.92
N ARG A 108 9.37 8.52 31.64
CA ARG A 108 9.09 9.53 32.68
C ARG A 108 7.93 9.15 33.59
N PHE A 109 6.79 8.74 33.03
CA PHE A 109 5.62 8.37 33.82
C PHE A 109 5.84 7.09 34.65
N ALA A 110 6.68 6.19 34.17
CA ALA A 110 7.06 4.98 34.89
C ALA A 110 8.20 5.19 35.90
N ALA A 111 8.90 6.33 35.84
CA ALA A 111 10.15 6.59 36.56
C ALA A 111 11.19 5.47 36.37
N MET A 112 11.31 4.96 35.14
CA MET A 112 12.25 3.91 34.75
C MET A 112 13.58 4.51 34.32
N ASN A 113 14.69 3.82 34.61
CA ASN A 113 15.98 4.10 33.96
C ASN A 113 15.99 3.56 32.51
N ASP A 114 17.07 3.79 31.76
CA ASP A 114 17.16 3.37 30.35
C ASP A 114 17.11 1.83 30.21
N ASP A 115 17.78 1.10 31.10
CA ASP A 115 17.83 -0.37 31.08
C ASP A 115 16.45 -1.00 31.36
N ASP A 116 15.73 -0.48 32.36
CA ASP A 116 14.40 -0.92 32.75
C ASP A 116 13.38 -0.64 31.63
N MET A 117 13.48 0.52 30.98
CA MET A 117 12.60 0.89 29.86
C MET A 117 12.87 0.02 28.62
N ALA A 118 14.14 -0.25 28.30
CA ALA A 118 14.51 -1.15 27.21
C ALA A 118 14.05 -2.59 27.48
N ALA A 119 14.20 -3.08 28.72
CA ALA A 119 13.70 -4.38 29.14
C ALA A 119 12.17 -4.46 29.06
N PHE A 120 11.47 -3.41 29.49
CA PHE A 120 10.02 -3.29 29.40
C PHE A 120 9.55 -3.31 27.94
N GLN A 121 10.19 -2.55 27.05
CA GLN A 121 9.88 -2.52 25.63
C GLN A 121 10.10 -3.89 24.96
N THR A 122 11.25 -4.50 25.19
CA THR A 122 11.58 -5.84 24.65
C THR A 122 10.50 -6.85 25.04
N HIS A 123 10.04 -6.79 26.29
CA HIS A 123 9.03 -7.71 26.77
C HIS A 123 7.63 -7.38 26.24
N ALA A 124 7.28 -6.11 26.09
CA ALA A 124 6.06 -5.66 25.42
C ALA A 124 6.01 -6.14 23.95
N GLN A 125 7.12 -6.07 23.22
CA GLN A 125 7.24 -6.58 21.84
C GLN A 125 6.95 -8.08 21.76
N LYS A 126 7.45 -8.88 22.71
CA LYS A 126 7.13 -10.31 22.76
C LYS A 126 5.65 -10.57 23.06
N ILE A 127 5.03 -9.78 23.92
CA ILE A 127 3.58 -9.88 24.18
C ILE A 127 2.78 -9.53 22.92
N VAL A 128 3.14 -8.45 22.22
CA VAL A 128 2.47 -8.05 20.97
C VAL A 128 2.64 -9.10 19.89
N PHE A 129 3.82 -9.72 19.77
CA PHE A 129 4.02 -10.87 18.88
C PHE A 129 3.01 -12.00 19.13
N VAL A 130 2.77 -12.34 20.40
CA VAL A 130 1.76 -13.35 20.78
C VAL A 130 0.36 -12.90 20.36
N PHE A 131 0.00 -11.63 20.57
CA PHE A 131 -1.29 -11.09 20.14
C PHE A 131 -1.47 -11.13 18.63
N ASP A 132 -0.46 -10.68 17.88
CA ASP A 132 -0.48 -10.65 16.42
C ASP A 132 -0.60 -12.05 15.83
N PHE A 133 0.08 -13.04 16.41
CA PHE A 133 -0.09 -14.44 16.04
C PHE A 133 -1.57 -14.85 16.11
N PHE A 134 -2.22 -14.67 17.26
CA PHE A 134 -3.63 -15.07 17.41
C PHE A 134 -4.61 -14.22 16.59
N ASN A 135 -4.31 -12.94 16.38
CA ASN A 135 -5.12 -12.04 15.57
C ASN A 135 -4.99 -12.33 14.07
N SER A 136 -3.90 -12.94 13.63
CA SER A 136 -3.70 -13.38 12.24
C SER A 136 -4.49 -14.64 11.86
N LEU A 137 -4.94 -15.42 12.86
CA LEU A 137 -5.66 -16.67 12.65
C LEU A 137 -7.12 -16.43 12.25
N ASP A 138 -7.64 -17.30 11.39
CA ASP A 138 -9.09 -17.36 11.18
C ASP A 138 -9.84 -17.75 12.46
N TYR A 139 -11.13 -17.43 12.50
CA TYR A 139 -11.97 -17.62 13.68
C TYR A 139 -11.93 -19.06 14.21
N ALA A 140 -11.95 -20.07 13.32
CA ALA A 140 -11.99 -21.47 13.71
C ALA A 140 -10.67 -21.92 14.36
N LYS A 141 -9.53 -21.57 13.75
CA LYS A 141 -8.19 -21.86 14.29
C LYS A 141 -7.97 -21.14 15.61
N ARG A 142 -8.31 -19.85 15.68
CA ARG A 142 -8.20 -19.06 16.91
C ARG A 142 -9.05 -19.66 18.04
N ARG A 143 -10.30 -20.01 17.75
CA ARG A 143 -11.22 -20.62 18.72
C ARG A 143 -10.69 -21.95 19.25
N ALA A 144 -10.07 -22.76 18.40
CA ALA A 144 -9.49 -24.04 18.82
C ALA A 144 -8.30 -23.88 19.77
N MET A 145 -7.53 -22.78 19.66
CA MET A 145 -6.33 -22.56 20.47
C MET A 145 -6.62 -21.81 21.78
N ILE A 146 -7.42 -20.74 21.71
CA ILE A 146 -7.61 -19.80 22.84
C ILE A 146 -9.09 -19.52 23.16
N HIS A 147 -10.01 -20.24 22.54
CA HIS A 147 -11.46 -20.03 22.69
C HIS A 147 -11.88 -18.57 22.42
N THR A 148 -12.38 -17.86 23.43
CA THR A 148 -12.90 -16.48 23.36
C THR A 148 -11.91 -15.47 23.92
N ALA A 149 -10.74 -15.91 24.39
CA ALA A 149 -9.77 -15.02 25.02
C ALA A 149 -9.30 -13.94 24.02
N SER A 150 -9.15 -12.73 24.55
CA SER A 150 -8.69 -11.56 23.79
C SER A 150 -7.74 -10.71 24.63
N GLY A 151 -6.80 -10.03 23.95
CA GLY A 151 -5.79 -9.20 24.59
C GLY A 151 -5.06 -9.92 25.72
N LEU A 152 -5.00 -9.27 26.89
CA LEU A 152 -4.31 -9.81 28.08
C LEU A 152 -4.91 -11.11 28.65
N GLU A 153 -6.16 -11.45 28.32
CA GLU A 153 -6.77 -12.71 28.73
C GLU A 153 -6.09 -13.91 28.06
N ILE A 154 -5.53 -13.73 26.86
CA ILE A 154 -4.75 -14.75 26.16
C ILE A 154 -3.57 -15.20 27.04
N LEU A 155 -2.83 -14.23 27.59
CA LEU A 155 -1.69 -14.53 28.47
C LEU A 155 -2.14 -15.22 29.76
N ASN A 156 -3.27 -14.80 30.35
CA ASN A 156 -3.82 -15.46 31.55
C ASN A 156 -4.18 -16.92 31.28
N ARG A 157 -4.78 -17.17 30.11
CA ARG A 157 -5.19 -18.51 29.69
C ARG A 157 -3.97 -19.40 29.51
N LEU A 158 -2.98 -18.94 28.74
CA LEU A 158 -1.77 -19.72 28.43
C LEU A 158 -0.90 -19.97 29.67
N ARG A 159 -1.07 -19.21 30.75
CA ARG A 159 -0.29 -19.40 31.98
C ARG A 159 -0.61 -20.69 32.74
N THR A 160 -1.77 -21.32 32.52
CA THR A 160 -2.08 -22.58 33.22
C THR A 160 -1.53 -23.77 32.43
N PRO A 161 -0.90 -24.76 33.10
CA PRO A 161 -0.30 -25.91 32.42
C PRO A 161 -1.27 -26.65 31.50
N GLU A 162 -2.53 -26.79 31.92
CA GLU A 162 -3.56 -27.50 31.15
C GLU A 162 -3.89 -26.78 29.84
N ASN A 163 -4.01 -25.46 29.87
CA ASN A 163 -4.30 -24.66 28.69
C ASN A 163 -3.09 -24.55 27.76
N MET A 164 -1.87 -24.53 28.32
CA MET A 164 -0.63 -24.57 27.54
C MET A 164 -0.52 -25.88 26.76
N GLU A 165 -0.82 -27.02 27.39
CA GLU A 165 -0.84 -28.32 26.71
C GLU A 165 -1.94 -28.39 25.64
N GLN A 166 -3.12 -27.83 25.90
CA GLN A 166 -4.17 -27.71 24.87
C GLN A 166 -3.71 -26.87 23.67
N PHE A 167 -3.01 -25.76 23.93
CA PHE A 167 -2.46 -24.91 22.88
C PHE A 167 -1.42 -25.66 22.02
N LYS A 168 -0.44 -26.32 22.66
CA LYS A 168 0.57 -27.16 21.98
C LYS A 168 -0.06 -28.25 21.13
N LEU A 169 -1.09 -28.91 21.65
CA LEU A 169 -1.81 -29.97 20.96
C LEU A 169 -2.66 -29.43 19.79
N ALA A 170 -3.28 -28.27 19.93
CA ALA A 170 -3.99 -27.60 18.84
C ALA A 170 -3.03 -27.18 17.72
N LEU A 171 -1.86 -26.64 18.08
CA LEU A 171 -0.83 -26.22 17.14
C LEU A 171 -0.27 -27.41 16.34
N SER A 172 0.01 -28.54 17.00
CA SER A 172 0.53 -29.75 16.33
C SER A 172 -0.47 -30.40 15.35
N ARG A 173 -1.78 -30.20 15.57
CA ARG A 173 -2.83 -30.69 14.67
C ARG A 173 -2.99 -29.84 13.42
N ILE A 174 -2.70 -28.54 13.48
CA ILE A 174 -2.94 -27.60 12.39
C ILE A 174 -1.64 -27.33 11.64
N ARG A 175 -1.28 -28.21 10.70
CA ARG A 175 -0.04 -28.11 9.90
C ARG A 175 0.14 -26.80 9.11
N SER A 176 -0.93 -26.05 8.88
CA SER A 176 -0.89 -24.77 8.16
C SER A 176 -0.54 -23.57 9.04
N VAL A 177 -0.42 -23.75 10.36
CA VAL A 177 -0.11 -22.66 11.30
C VAL A 177 1.27 -22.91 11.89
N HIS A 178 2.11 -21.89 11.86
CA HIS A 178 3.43 -21.90 12.47
C HIS A 178 3.51 -20.82 13.53
N PHE A 179 4.07 -21.15 14.69
CA PHE A 179 4.31 -20.22 15.79
C PHE A 179 5.82 -20.04 15.91
N ASP A 180 6.32 -18.88 15.50
CA ASP A 180 7.78 -18.68 15.33
C ASP A 180 8.54 -18.52 16.66
N MET A 181 7.83 -18.32 17.77
CA MET A 181 8.42 -18.22 19.12
C MET A 181 8.51 -19.61 19.77
N SER A 182 9.64 -19.89 20.42
CA SER A 182 9.81 -21.17 21.14
C SER A 182 8.92 -21.25 22.37
N PHE A 183 8.55 -22.45 22.80
CA PHE A 183 7.72 -22.61 24.01
C PHE A 183 8.46 -22.17 25.28
N ASP A 184 9.78 -22.37 25.36
CA ASP A 184 10.59 -21.87 26.49
C ASP A 184 10.59 -20.34 26.54
N GLU A 185 10.65 -19.69 25.38
CA GLU A 185 10.53 -18.24 25.28
C GLU A 185 9.12 -17.75 25.65
N LEU A 186 8.07 -18.45 25.20
CA LEU A 186 6.70 -18.15 25.58
C LEU A 186 6.49 -18.28 27.10
N ASP A 187 7.02 -19.33 27.72
CA ASP A 187 6.94 -19.51 29.17
C ASP A 187 7.68 -18.40 29.92
N ALA A 188 8.86 -17.98 29.43
CA ALA A 188 9.57 -16.82 29.97
C ALA A 188 8.76 -15.51 29.81
N VAL A 189 8.01 -15.37 28.72
CA VAL A 189 7.08 -14.24 28.51
C VAL A 189 5.95 -14.25 29.55
N LEU A 190 5.32 -15.41 29.75
CA LEU A 190 4.21 -15.57 30.68
C LEU A 190 4.65 -15.40 32.14
N ALA A 191 5.86 -15.84 32.50
CA ALA A 191 6.42 -15.74 33.84
C ALA A 191 6.61 -14.28 34.30
N LYS A 192 7.07 -13.40 33.40
CA LYS A 192 7.25 -11.96 33.67
C LYS A 192 5.97 -11.13 33.53
N GLY A 193 4.86 -11.73 33.09
CA GLY A 193 3.56 -11.06 32.94
C GLY A 193 3.07 -10.25 34.17
N PRO A 194 3.21 -10.73 35.43
CA PRO A 194 2.82 -9.96 36.62
C PRO A 194 3.64 -8.67 36.81
N GLU A 195 4.93 -8.71 36.50
CA GLU A 195 5.82 -7.56 36.61
C GLU A 195 5.44 -6.47 35.60
N ILE A 196 5.21 -6.85 34.34
CA ILE A 196 4.70 -5.91 33.32
C ILE A 196 3.37 -5.29 33.75
N ARG A 197 2.45 -6.07 34.29
CA ARG A 197 1.15 -5.54 34.75
C ARG A 197 1.34 -4.50 35.84
N LYS A 198 2.30 -4.70 36.73
CA LYS A 198 2.64 -3.72 37.77
C LYS A 198 3.19 -2.44 37.13
N GLN A 199 4.16 -2.55 36.22
CA GLN A 199 4.76 -1.42 35.50
C GLN A 199 3.70 -0.63 34.71
N VAL A 200 2.86 -1.30 33.93
CA VAL A 200 1.75 -0.69 33.18
C VAL A 200 0.75 -0.01 34.11
N LYS A 201 0.43 -0.61 35.27
CA LYS A 201 -0.47 0.01 36.26
C LYS A 201 0.13 1.28 36.88
N THR A 202 1.45 1.31 37.09
CA THR A 202 2.15 2.53 37.51
C THR A 202 2.00 3.63 36.47
N ILE A 203 2.25 3.32 35.19
CA ILE A 203 2.09 4.26 34.07
C ILE A 203 0.65 4.79 34.00
N ILE A 204 -0.36 3.92 34.05
CA ILE A 204 -1.78 4.33 34.00
C ILE A 204 -2.12 5.26 35.17
N THR A 205 -1.62 4.94 36.37
CA THR A 205 -1.86 5.77 37.57
C THR A 205 -1.20 7.14 37.41
N ALA A 206 0.04 7.18 36.92
CA ALA A 206 0.76 8.43 36.67
C ALA A 206 0.07 9.29 35.59
N ARG A 207 -0.30 8.70 34.44
CA ARG A 207 -1.08 9.37 33.38
C ARG A 207 -2.42 9.88 33.91
N ARG A 208 -3.13 9.09 34.72
CA ARG A 208 -4.41 9.50 35.33
C ARG A 208 -4.24 10.71 36.24
N ASN A 209 -3.18 10.74 37.05
CA ASN A 209 -2.88 11.88 37.92
C ASN A 209 -2.56 13.13 37.09
N ALA A 210 -1.75 13.00 36.03
CA ALA A 210 -1.43 14.08 35.11
C ALA A 210 -2.69 14.64 34.42
N ILE A 211 -3.55 13.77 33.88
CA ILE A 211 -4.84 14.15 33.29
C ILE A 211 -5.73 14.85 34.33
N ALA A 212 -5.76 14.40 35.58
CA ALA A 212 -6.55 15.04 36.63
C ALA A 212 -6.06 16.47 36.94
N VAL A 213 -4.74 16.72 36.88
CA VAL A 213 -4.18 18.08 37.00
C VAL A 213 -4.65 18.96 35.84
N ILE A 214 -4.58 18.46 34.60
CA ILE A 214 -5.03 19.18 33.41
C ILE A 214 -6.53 19.48 33.49
N ASN A 215 -7.35 18.49 33.87
CA ASN A 215 -8.80 18.63 33.97
C ASN A 215 -9.25 19.71 34.96
N LYS A 216 -8.49 19.93 36.06
CA LYS A 216 -8.76 21.03 37.00
C LYS A 216 -8.60 22.41 36.37
N THR A 217 -7.77 22.55 35.33
CA THR A 217 -7.53 23.83 34.65
C THR A 217 -8.57 24.17 33.57
N LEU A 218 -9.45 23.23 33.23
CA LEU A 218 -10.45 23.39 32.18
C LEU A 218 -11.51 24.46 32.51
N LYS A 219 -11.83 24.68 33.79
CA LYS A 219 -12.80 25.70 34.27
C LYS A 219 -14.15 25.67 33.51
N GLY A 220 -14.68 24.47 33.27
CA GLY A 220 -15.96 24.28 32.56
C GLY A 220 -15.87 24.32 31.03
N LYS A 221 -14.69 24.57 30.45
CA LYS A 221 -14.45 24.39 29.02
C LYS A 221 -14.14 22.93 28.68
N THR A 222 -14.38 22.56 27.44
CA THR A 222 -13.96 21.26 26.90
C THR A 222 -12.44 21.22 26.70
N ILE A 223 -11.87 20.00 26.61
CA ILE A 223 -10.45 19.82 26.27
C ILE A 223 -10.15 20.43 24.90
N LEU A 224 -11.05 20.29 23.93
CA LEU A 224 -10.89 20.83 22.58
C LEU A 224 -10.77 22.37 22.60
N GLU A 225 -11.64 23.07 23.34
CA GLU A 225 -11.58 24.52 23.50
C GLU A 225 -10.29 25.02 24.13
N LYS A 226 -9.71 24.23 25.06
CA LYS A 226 -8.42 24.56 25.68
C LYS A 226 -7.24 24.25 24.78
N LEU A 227 -7.31 23.17 24.00
CA LEU A 227 -6.31 22.82 23.00
C LEU A 227 -6.19 23.88 21.89
N ALA A 228 -7.25 24.61 21.55
CA ALA A 228 -7.18 25.76 20.65
C ALA A 228 -6.23 26.87 21.16
N THR A 229 -5.95 26.89 22.46
CA THR A 229 -5.00 27.81 23.11
C THR A 229 -3.72 27.12 23.58
N ALA A 230 -3.38 25.96 23.00
CA ALA A 230 -2.22 25.16 23.41
C ALA A 230 -0.87 25.85 23.19
N ASN A 231 -0.79 26.90 22.37
CA ASN A 231 0.41 27.73 22.21
C ASN A 231 0.71 28.59 23.44
N GLY A 232 -0.26 28.77 24.32
CA GLY A 232 -0.15 29.61 25.50
C GLY A 232 -0.07 28.80 26.80
N PRO A 233 -0.62 29.34 27.91
CA PRO A 233 -0.51 28.75 29.24
C PRO A 233 -1.05 27.31 29.37
N PHE A 234 -1.96 26.90 28.49
CA PHE A 234 -2.48 25.54 28.50
C PHE A 234 -1.44 24.52 28.01
N GLY A 235 -0.63 24.87 27.01
CA GLY A 235 0.50 24.04 26.59
C GLY A 235 1.54 23.87 27.69
N ASP A 236 1.81 24.93 28.46
CA ASP A 236 2.68 24.86 29.62
C ASP A 236 2.12 23.92 30.70
N THR A 237 0.80 23.94 30.90
CA THR A 237 0.13 23.00 31.83
C THR A 237 0.31 21.55 31.37
N ILE A 238 0.19 21.27 30.07
CA ILE A 238 0.41 19.93 29.51
C ILE A 238 1.85 19.48 29.75
N ARG A 239 2.83 20.36 29.48
CA ARG A 239 4.26 20.09 29.73
C ARG A 239 4.56 19.85 31.21
N GLN A 240 4.02 20.70 32.09
CA GLN A 240 4.19 20.58 33.55
C GLN A 240 3.55 19.31 34.11
N ALA A 241 2.48 18.82 33.48
CA ALA A 241 1.86 17.54 33.84
C ALA A 241 2.69 16.32 33.42
N GLY A 242 3.81 16.51 32.72
CA GLY A 242 4.78 15.47 32.37
C GLY A 242 4.69 14.96 30.93
N PHE A 243 3.74 15.45 30.13
CA PHE A 243 3.63 15.10 28.72
C PHE A 243 4.71 15.78 27.87
N ILE A 244 5.24 15.08 26.88
CA ILE A 244 6.18 15.66 25.91
C ILE A 244 5.36 16.39 24.85
N PHE A 245 5.27 17.72 25.01
CA PHE A 245 4.46 18.60 24.17
C PHE A 245 5.31 19.78 23.69
N ASP A 246 5.95 19.59 22.54
CA ASP A 246 6.89 20.54 21.95
C ASP A 246 6.23 21.91 21.70
N ALA A 247 6.90 22.99 22.12
CA ALA A 247 6.36 24.35 22.06
C ALA A 247 6.37 24.94 20.65
N ASP A 248 7.34 24.55 19.82
CA ASP A 248 7.60 25.16 18.53
C ASP A 248 6.96 24.37 17.38
N GLN A 249 6.74 23.06 17.58
CA GLN A 249 6.20 22.15 16.56
C GLN A 249 4.80 21.64 16.93
N THR A 250 4.66 21.00 18.09
CA THR A 250 3.42 20.27 18.42
C THR A 250 2.31 21.21 18.88
N ALA A 251 2.64 22.17 19.75
CA ALA A 251 1.69 23.15 20.25
C ALA A 251 0.97 23.94 19.14
N PRO A 252 1.68 24.57 18.17
CA PRO A 252 1.02 25.36 17.12
C PRO A 252 0.16 24.52 16.20
N LEU A 253 0.62 23.31 15.88
CA LEU A 253 -0.15 22.38 15.06
C LEU A 253 -1.46 21.96 15.75
N VAL A 254 -1.38 21.58 17.03
CA VAL A 254 -2.54 21.18 17.83
C VAL A 254 -3.52 22.33 18.04
N ALA A 255 -3.01 23.54 18.29
CA ALA A 255 -3.82 24.74 18.47
C ALA A 255 -4.60 25.12 17.19
N ASP A 256 -3.93 25.15 16.03
CA ASP A 256 -4.61 25.43 14.76
C ASP A 256 -5.65 24.35 14.44
N GLN A 257 -5.32 23.07 14.62
CA GLN A 257 -6.27 21.98 14.37
C GLN A 257 -7.47 22.00 15.32
N ALA A 258 -7.25 22.28 16.61
CA ALA A 258 -8.34 22.43 17.57
C ALA A 258 -9.25 23.60 17.18
N GLN A 259 -8.68 24.74 16.79
CA GLN A 259 -9.45 25.89 16.31
C GLN A 259 -10.26 25.53 15.06
N ARG A 260 -9.66 24.84 14.08
CA ARG A 260 -10.38 24.36 12.88
C ARG A 260 -11.56 23.46 13.23
N LEU A 261 -11.40 22.55 14.20
CA LEU A 261 -12.50 21.69 14.64
C LEU A 261 -13.63 22.48 15.32
N LEU A 262 -13.29 23.49 16.13
CA LEU A 262 -14.29 24.39 16.73
C LEU A 262 -15.01 25.20 15.66
N ASP A 263 -14.29 25.73 14.67
CA ASP A 263 -14.87 26.43 13.53
C ASP A 263 -15.85 25.52 12.74
N ILE A 264 -15.47 24.25 12.53
CA ILE A 264 -16.32 23.23 11.89
C ILE A 264 -17.57 22.96 12.71
N LEU A 265 -17.45 22.79 14.03
CA LEU A 265 -18.59 22.55 14.92
C LEU A 265 -19.56 23.73 14.91
N ALA A 266 -19.05 24.97 14.96
CA ALA A 266 -19.87 26.17 14.87
C ALA A 266 -20.61 26.27 13.54
N LEU A 267 -20.00 25.86 12.43
CA LEU A 267 -20.65 25.79 11.12
C LEU A 267 -21.72 24.71 11.08
N GLU A 268 -21.45 23.54 11.62
CA GLU A 268 -22.43 22.44 11.66
C GLU A 268 -23.62 22.78 12.59
N GLU A 269 -23.38 23.41 13.74
CA GLU A 269 -24.42 23.95 14.63
C GLU A 269 -25.25 25.01 13.91
N SER A 270 -24.62 25.84 13.06
CA SER A 270 -25.35 26.84 12.30
C SER A 270 -26.39 26.28 11.35
N MET A 271 -26.32 24.99 11.01
CA MET A 271 -27.35 24.33 10.19
C MET A 271 -28.66 24.12 10.95
N GLU A 272 -28.67 24.22 12.28
CA GLU A 272 -29.89 24.18 13.10
C GLU A 272 -30.71 25.48 12.96
N GLU A 273 -30.03 26.58 12.66
CA GLU A 273 -30.66 27.88 12.48
C GLU A 273 -31.44 27.98 11.15
N ARG A 274 -32.59 28.67 11.21
CA ARG A 274 -33.45 28.85 10.03
C ARG A 274 -32.79 29.68 8.91
N PRO A 275 -32.11 30.82 9.18
CA PRO A 275 -31.57 31.69 8.13
C PRO A 275 -30.51 31.04 7.24
N THR A 276 -29.58 30.30 7.84
CA THR A 276 -28.50 29.55 7.16
C THR A 276 -29.05 28.40 6.32
N ARG A 277 -30.01 27.64 6.86
CA ARG A 277 -30.65 26.53 6.15
C ARG A 277 -31.47 27.02 4.96
N GLN A 278 -32.19 28.14 5.12
CA GLN A 278 -32.92 28.78 4.02
C GLN A 278 -31.99 29.27 2.90
N LEU A 279 -30.83 29.82 3.23
CA LEU A 279 -29.85 30.26 2.23
C LEU A 279 -29.36 29.09 1.36
N ILE A 280 -29.06 27.94 1.97
CA ILE A 280 -28.65 26.74 1.23
C ILE A 280 -29.81 26.20 0.40
N ALA A 281 -31.03 26.16 0.95
CA ALA A 281 -32.23 25.72 0.25
C ALA A 281 -32.49 26.55 -1.02
N GLN A 282 -32.37 27.88 -0.92
CA GLN A 282 -32.49 28.81 -2.05
C GLN A 282 -31.40 28.56 -3.10
N GLN A 283 -30.15 28.36 -2.66
CA GLN A 283 -29.03 28.09 -3.57
C GLN A 283 -29.18 26.75 -4.31
N ALA A 284 -29.73 25.74 -3.65
CA ALA A 284 -29.91 24.39 -4.19
C ALA A 284 -31.27 24.19 -4.89
N ASN A 285 -32.18 25.16 -4.81
CA ASN A 285 -33.56 25.08 -5.30
C ASN A 285 -34.33 23.86 -4.75
N ILE A 286 -34.29 23.67 -3.43
CA ILE A 286 -34.96 22.59 -2.69
C ILE A 286 -35.69 23.13 -1.46
N LEU A 287 -36.47 22.28 -0.79
CA LEU A 287 -37.10 22.64 0.48
C LEU A 287 -36.05 22.71 1.60
N PRO A 288 -36.20 23.62 2.59
CA PRO A 288 -35.30 23.69 3.74
C PRO A 288 -35.20 22.39 4.53
N ALA A 289 -36.23 21.53 4.52
CA ALA A 289 -36.21 20.23 5.19
C ALA A 289 -35.26 19.21 4.52
N ASP A 290 -34.96 19.38 3.23
CA ASP A 290 -34.09 18.48 2.46
C ASP A 290 -32.61 18.91 2.51
N VAL A 291 -32.33 20.05 3.14
CA VAL A 291 -30.97 20.57 3.29
C VAL A 291 -30.18 19.70 4.27
N ASN A 292 -28.97 19.31 3.87
CA ASN A 292 -28.04 18.57 4.72
C ASN A 292 -26.68 19.27 4.84
N VAL A 293 -25.89 18.83 5.82
CA VAL A 293 -24.56 19.37 6.11
C VAL A 293 -23.60 19.24 4.92
N MET A 294 -23.73 18.19 4.09
CA MET A 294 -22.88 18.02 2.91
C MET A 294 -23.12 19.11 1.85
N MET A 295 -24.36 19.59 1.71
CA MET A 295 -24.67 20.70 0.81
C MET A 295 -24.03 22.01 1.27
N MET A 296 -24.02 22.28 2.58
CA MET A 296 -23.35 23.44 3.16
C MET A 296 -21.88 23.47 2.74
N TRP A 297 -21.14 22.39 3.03
CA TRP A 297 -19.72 22.29 2.69
C TRP A 297 -19.46 22.43 1.19
N LYS A 298 -20.34 21.88 0.34
CA LYS A 298 -20.23 21.99 -1.12
C LYS A 298 -20.28 23.44 -1.62
N TYR A 299 -21.11 24.29 -1.02
CA TYR A 299 -21.25 25.68 -1.47
C TYR A 299 -20.27 26.64 -0.81
N LEU A 300 -19.71 26.28 0.36
CA LEU A 300 -18.70 27.09 1.06
C LEU A 300 -17.35 27.18 0.32
N ASP A 301 -17.09 26.33 -0.69
CA ASP A 301 -15.91 26.44 -1.57
C ASP A 301 -15.85 27.81 -2.31
N GLY A 302 -16.97 28.53 -2.43
CA GLY A 302 -17.04 29.81 -3.13
C GLY A 302 -17.05 31.02 -2.19
N LYS A 303 -16.06 31.93 -2.31
CA LYS A 303 -15.95 33.15 -1.48
C LYS A 303 -17.22 34.01 -1.42
N ARG A 304 -17.95 34.13 -2.55
CA ARG A 304 -19.23 34.87 -2.61
C ARG A 304 -20.30 34.23 -1.72
N PHE A 305 -20.42 32.90 -1.77
CA PHE A 305 -21.39 32.17 -0.96
C PHE A 305 -20.97 32.20 0.52
N ALA A 306 -19.68 31.98 0.81
CA ALA A 306 -19.13 32.08 2.16
C ALA A 306 -19.42 33.44 2.83
N THR A 307 -19.33 34.54 2.08
CA THR A 307 -19.67 35.88 2.59
C THR A 307 -21.13 35.98 3.02
N ARG A 308 -22.06 35.58 2.12
CA ARG A 308 -23.50 35.56 2.41
C ARG A 308 -23.85 34.60 3.55
N TYR A 309 -23.14 33.47 3.62
CA TYR A 309 -23.34 32.47 4.66
C TYR A 309 -22.98 33.03 6.04
N LEU A 310 -21.86 33.73 6.14
CA LEU A 310 -21.41 34.36 7.38
C LEU A 310 -22.38 35.45 7.86
N GLU A 311 -22.94 36.25 6.95
CA GLU A 311 -24.01 37.21 7.27
C GLU A 311 -25.24 36.50 7.88
N LYS A 312 -25.67 35.36 7.28
CA LYS A 312 -26.80 34.59 7.79
C LYS A 312 -26.53 33.90 9.13
N MET A 313 -25.29 33.49 9.40
CA MET A 313 -24.91 33.02 10.73
C MET A 313 -25.03 34.12 11.79
N GLN A 314 -24.63 35.35 11.45
CA GLN A 314 -24.75 36.50 12.35
C GLN A 314 -26.22 36.87 12.61
N GLU A 315 -27.08 36.85 11.59
CA GLU A 315 -28.53 37.04 11.75
C GLU A 315 -29.17 35.98 12.67
N GLY A 316 -28.64 34.74 12.65
CA GLY A 316 -29.06 33.66 13.54
C GLY A 316 -28.55 33.78 14.98
N GLY A 317 -27.78 34.84 15.31
CA GLY A 317 -27.24 35.06 16.66
C GLY A 317 -26.07 34.16 17.04
N LEU A 318 -25.45 33.48 16.06
CA LEU A 318 -24.31 32.59 16.31
C LEU A 318 -23.01 33.38 16.44
N LYS A 319 -22.11 32.88 17.30
CA LYS A 319 -20.78 33.46 17.46
C LYS A 319 -19.96 33.25 16.18
N THR A 320 -19.57 34.35 15.55
CA THR A 320 -18.72 34.36 14.33
C THR A 320 -17.34 34.95 14.57
N GLU A 321 -16.93 35.13 15.83
CA GLU A 321 -15.62 35.65 16.20
C GLU A 321 -14.50 34.77 15.62
N GLY A 322 -13.63 35.38 14.79
CA GLY A 322 -12.53 34.68 14.12
C GLY A 322 -12.89 34.00 12.79
N LEU A 323 -14.19 33.90 12.44
CA LEU A 323 -14.61 33.41 11.13
C LEU A 323 -14.54 34.53 10.09
N THR A 324 -13.89 34.24 8.97
CA THR A 324 -13.84 35.12 7.79
C THR A 324 -14.27 34.33 6.55
N PRO A 325 -14.75 34.96 5.48
CA PRO A 325 -15.10 34.24 4.25
C PRO A 325 -13.94 33.40 3.70
N ASP A 326 -12.71 33.88 3.82
CA ASP A 326 -11.51 33.15 3.39
C ASP A 326 -11.24 31.93 4.29
N ARG A 327 -11.48 32.05 5.61
CA ARG A 327 -11.40 30.91 6.53
C ARG A 327 -12.47 29.85 6.24
N LEU A 328 -13.69 30.25 5.88
CA LEU A 328 -14.74 29.29 5.50
C LEU A 328 -14.39 28.50 4.24
N VAL A 329 -13.80 29.16 3.24
CA VAL A 329 -13.31 28.50 2.02
C VAL A 329 -12.16 27.55 2.36
N ASP A 330 -11.20 27.97 3.19
CA ASP A 330 -10.08 27.14 3.66
C ASP A 330 -10.57 25.88 4.41
N LEU A 331 -11.58 26.01 5.27
CA LEU A 331 -12.19 24.87 5.97
C LEU A 331 -12.90 23.91 5.01
N ALA A 332 -13.64 24.43 4.03
CA ALA A 332 -14.32 23.61 3.01
C ALA A 332 -13.31 22.83 2.14
N GLN A 333 -12.25 23.50 1.70
CA GLN A 333 -11.15 22.87 0.96
C GLN A 333 -10.42 21.82 1.80
N GLY A 334 -10.06 22.15 3.05
CA GLY A 334 -9.43 21.21 3.97
C GLY A 334 -10.27 19.96 4.23
N ARG A 335 -11.60 20.09 4.36
CA ARG A 335 -12.50 18.94 4.51
C ARG A 335 -12.51 18.06 3.26
N LYS A 336 -12.54 18.66 2.07
CA LYS A 336 -12.48 17.95 0.78
C LYS A 336 -11.17 17.19 0.61
N GLU A 337 -10.05 17.81 1.00
CA GLU A 337 -8.74 17.16 1.02
C GLU A 337 -8.68 15.99 2.00
N ASN A 338 -9.17 16.17 3.23
CA ASN A 338 -9.23 15.10 4.24
C ASN A 338 -10.11 13.93 3.77
N ALA A 339 -11.24 14.19 3.12
CA ALA A 339 -12.07 13.16 2.51
C ALA A 339 -11.33 12.39 1.39
N ALA A 340 -10.53 13.10 0.58
CA ALA A 340 -9.69 12.49 -0.45
C ALA A 340 -8.55 11.65 0.16
N LEU A 341 -7.92 12.11 1.24
CA LEU A 341 -6.89 11.37 1.98
C LEU A 341 -7.44 10.07 2.58
N LEU A 342 -8.59 10.10 3.24
CA LEU A 342 -9.23 8.90 3.80
C LEU A 342 -9.63 7.90 2.70
N ARG A 343 -10.08 8.39 1.55
CA ARG A 343 -10.34 7.53 0.38
C ARG A 343 -9.05 6.91 -0.14
N ALA A 344 -7.97 7.69 -0.21
CA ALA A 344 -6.67 7.21 -0.64
C ALA A 344 -6.12 6.13 0.31
N GLU A 345 -6.17 6.37 1.63
CA GLU A 345 -5.76 5.41 2.68
C GLU A 345 -6.43 4.06 2.45
N ARG A 346 -7.76 4.04 2.31
CA ARG A 346 -8.56 2.82 2.07
C ARG A 346 -8.13 2.08 0.79
N LEU A 347 -7.85 2.79 -0.29
CA LEU A 347 -7.41 2.21 -1.56
C LEU A 347 -5.96 1.68 -1.51
N THR A 348 -5.17 2.15 -0.55
CA THR A 348 -3.76 1.79 -0.37
C THR A 348 -3.50 0.80 0.77
N LEU A 349 -4.52 0.28 1.46
CA LEU A 349 -4.35 -0.63 2.60
C LEU A 349 -3.54 -1.90 2.27
N ASP A 350 -3.55 -2.33 1.01
CA ASP A 350 -2.80 -3.49 0.53
C ASP A 350 -1.52 -3.11 -0.23
N ALA A 351 -1.20 -1.82 -0.33
CA ALA A 351 0.01 -1.35 -0.98
C ALA A 351 1.25 -1.86 -0.22
N GLY A 352 2.17 -2.52 -0.93
CA GLY A 352 3.41 -3.03 -0.36
C GLY A 352 3.29 -4.37 0.38
N LYS A 353 2.11 -4.99 0.45
CA LYS A 353 1.98 -6.38 0.92
C LYS A 353 2.34 -7.36 -0.21
N GLY A 354 3.15 -8.38 0.09
CA GLY A 354 3.51 -9.46 -0.85
C GLY A 354 4.82 -9.25 -1.62
N VAL A 355 5.19 -10.23 -2.44
CA VAL A 355 6.45 -10.24 -3.21
C VAL A 355 6.41 -9.16 -4.30
N LEU A 356 7.47 -8.35 -4.40
CA LEU A 356 7.58 -7.22 -5.35
C LEU A 356 6.49 -6.14 -5.19
N GLY A 357 5.81 -6.08 -4.02
CA GLY A 357 4.69 -5.17 -3.82
C GLY A 357 3.41 -5.57 -4.55
N LEU A 358 3.37 -6.81 -5.08
CA LEU A 358 2.17 -7.43 -5.62
C LEU A 358 1.53 -8.27 -4.53
N GLY A 359 0.27 -7.95 -4.18
CA GLY A 359 -0.49 -8.80 -3.27
C GLY A 359 -0.54 -10.24 -3.80
N GLU A 360 -0.55 -11.23 -2.91
CA GLU A 360 -0.45 -12.67 -3.27
C GLU A 360 -1.43 -13.08 -4.37
N ARG A 361 -2.67 -12.56 -4.33
CA ARG A 361 -3.70 -12.80 -5.35
C ARG A 361 -3.32 -12.25 -6.73
N LEU A 362 -2.76 -11.03 -6.78
CA LEU A 362 -2.33 -10.39 -8.03
C LEU A 362 -1.09 -11.09 -8.59
N GLY A 363 -0.14 -11.48 -7.72
CA GLY A 363 1.03 -12.26 -8.11
C GLY A 363 0.64 -13.60 -8.76
N TRP A 364 -0.31 -14.32 -8.16
CA TRP A 364 -0.84 -15.56 -8.74
C TRP A 364 -1.51 -15.35 -10.10
N LEU A 365 -2.37 -14.33 -10.21
CA LEU A 365 -3.06 -14.04 -11.46
C LEU A 365 -2.08 -13.64 -12.58
N LEU A 366 -1.05 -12.85 -12.25
CA LEU A 366 0.03 -12.50 -13.16
C LEU A 366 0.79 -13.75 -13.63
N PHE A 367 1.13 -14.67 -12.72
CA PHE A 367 1.82 -15.91 -13.05
C PHE A 367 1.02 -16.78 -14.03
N VAL A 368 -0.28 -16.99 -13.77
CA VAL A 368 -1.16 -17.76 -14.68
C VAL A 368 -1.27 -17.05 -16.04
N SER A 369 -1.40 -15.73 -16.07
CA SER A 369 -1.46 -14.95 -17.30
C SER A 369 -0.18 -15.09 -18.15
N MET A 370 1.00 -15.03 -17.51
CA MET A 370 2.29 -15.25 -18.18
C MET A 370 2.41 -16.67 -18.75
N LEU A 371 1.92 -17.70 -18.04
CA LEU A 371 1.91 -19.07 -18.55
C LEU A 371 1.05 -19.21 -19.81
N VAL A 372 -0.18 -18.69 -19.78
CA VAL A 372 -1.09 -18.73 -20.95
C VAL A 372 -0.48 -17.98 -22.13
N CYS A 373 0.14 -16.82 -21.89
CA CYS A 373 0.87 -16.08 -22.92
C CYS A 373 2.04 -16.89 -23.49
N GLY A 374 2.85 -17.52 -22.64
CA GLY A 374 3.98 -18.35 -23.07
C GLY A 374 3.54 -19.51 -23.96
N ILE A 375 2.43 -20.17 -23.64
CA ILE A 375 1.82 -21.21 -24.48
C ILE A 375 1.37 -20.64 -25.83
N GLY A 376 0.74 -19.46 -25.83
CA GLY A 376 0.32 -18.77 -27.06
C GLY A 376 1.50 -18.44 -27.98
N ILE A 377 2.58 -17.89 -27.43
CA ILE A 377 3.82 -17.59 -28.18
C ILE A 377 4.43 -18.89 -28.72
N THR A 378 4.51 -19.93 -27.89
CA THR A 378 5.05 -21.24 -28.29
C THR A 378 4.28 -21.82 -29.48
N ASN A 379 2.95 -21.75 -29.45
CA ASN A 379 2.11 -22.25 -30.53
C ASN A 379 2.27 -21.45 -31.83
N ALA A 380 2.29 -20.13 -31.73
CA ALA A 380 2.54 -19.25 -32.88
C ALA A 380 3.93 -19.51 -33.50
N MET A 381 4.95 -19.70 -32.66
CA MET A 381 6.31 -20.00 -33.11
C MET A 381 6.43 -21.40 -33.71
N MET A 382 5.74 -22.39 -33.16
CA MET A 382 5.67 -23.74 -33.74
C MET A 382 5.10 -23.70 -35.17
N MET A 383 4.04 -22.91 -35.37
CA MET A 383 3.45 -22.69 -36.69
C MET A 383 4.42 -21.97 -37.63
N ALA A 384 5.20 -21.00 -37.13
CA ALA A 384 6.23 -20.30 -37.92
C ALA A 384 7.35 -21.24 -38.37
N VAL A 385 7.74 -22.20 -37.52
CA VAL A 385 8.74 -23.23 -37.86
C VAL A 385 8.25 -24.15 -38.96
N THR A 386 6.98 -24.58 -38.92
CA THR A 386 6.43 -25.50 -39.93
C THR A 386 6.32 -24.88 -41.32
N GLU A 387 6.09 -23.57 -41.41
CA GLU A 387 6.08 -22.88 -42.71
C GLU A 387 7.47 -22.70 -43.31
N ARG A 388 8.47 -22.53 -42.44
CA ARG A 388 9.88 -22.37 -42.81
C ARG A 388 10.58 -23.69 -43.05
N PHE A 389 9.84 -24.78 -43.14
CA PHE A 389 10.42 -26.11 -43.27
C PHE A 389 11.39 -26.20 -44.46
N ASN A 390 11.00 -25.65 -45.61
CA ASN A 390 11.81 -25.63 -46.83
C ASN A 390 13.02 -24.68 -46.71
N GLU A 391 12.84 -23.51 -46.10
CA GLU A 391 13.94 -22.55 -45.82
C GLU A 391 14.98 -23.17 -44.87
N ILE A 392 14.54 -23.84 -43.79
CA ILE A 392 15.43 -24.49 -42.82
C ILE A 392 16.16 -25.67 -43.47
N ALA A 393 15.47 -26.48 -44.27
CA ALA A 393 16.06 -27.62 -44.96
C ALA A 393 17.14 -27.20 -45.96
N THR A 394 16.90 -26.14 -46.74
CA THR A 394 17.91 -25.60 -47.67
C THR A 394 19.14 -25.07 -46.92
N LEU A 395 18.97 -24.35 -45.82
CA LEU A 395 20.08 -23.90 -44.97
C LEU A 395 20.89 -25.07 -44.41
N LYS A 396 20.22 -26.15 -43.96
CA LYS A 396 20.90 -27.36 -43.48
C LYS A 396 21.66 -28.09 -44.58
N CYS A 397 21.10 -28.19 -45.79
CA CYS A 397 21.80 -28.76 -46.94
C CYS A 397 23.05 -27.96 -47.33
N LEU A 398 23.05 -26.64 -47.07
CA LEU A 398 24.20 -25.75 -47.24
C LEU A 398 25.20 -25.82 -46.06
N GLY A 399 24.96 -26.66 -45.05
CA GLY A 399 25.87 -26.88 -43.93
C GLY A 399 25.58 -26.05 -42.68
N ALA A 400 24.40 -25.44 -42.54
CA ALA A 400 24.02 -24.72 -41.32
C ALA A 400 23.89 -25.67 -40.10
N LEU A 401 24.47 -25.28 -38.97
CA LEU A 401 24.38 -26.04 -37.71
C LEU A 401 23.02 -25.89 -37.04
N ASP A 402 22.60 -26.90 -36.28
CA ASP A 402 21.38 -26.89 -35.47
C ASP A 402 21.37 -25.68 -34.49
N GLY A 403 22.52 -25.35 -33.90
CA GLY A 403 22.67 -24.19 -33.02
C GLY A 403 22.44 -22.85 -33.71
N PHE A 404 22.85 -22.72 -34.98
CA PHE A 404 22.62 -21.51 -35.77
C PHE A 404 21.13 -21.28 -36.01
N ILE A 405 20.40 -22.34 -36.40
CA ILE A 405 18.95 -22.28 -36.61
C ILE A 405 18.23 -21.93 -35.30
N MET A 406 18.64 -22.54 -34.18
CA MET A 406 18.06 -22.23 -32.88
C MET A 406 18.26 -20.76 -32.49
N ILE A 407 19.47 -20.22 -32.63
CA ILE A 407 19.77 -18.81 -32.31
C ILE A 407 18.97 -17.86 -33.21
N MET A 408 18.83 -18.18 -34.50
CA MET A 408 18.07 -17.35 -35.45
C MET A 408 16.61 -17.17 -35.00
N PHE A 409 15.93 -18.25 -34.60
CA PHE A 409 14.54 -18.20 -34.13
C PHE A 409 14.39 -17.57 -32.74
N VAL A 410 15.35 -17.81 -31.83
CA VAL A 410 15.34 -17.15 -30.51
C VAL A 410 15.53 -15.64 -30.68
N LEU A 411 16.45 -15.19 -31.55
CA LEU A 411 16.65 -13.78 -31.86
C LEU A 411 15.41 -13.14 -32.48
N GLU A 412 14.74 -13.85 -33.39
CA GLU A 412 13.46 -13.39 -33.95
C GLU A 412 12.42 -13.13 -32.87
N SER A 413 12.33 -14.06 -31.92
CA SER A 413 11.41 -13.98 -30.79
C SER A 413 11.78 -12.85 -29.85
N CYS A 414 13.08 -12.60 -29.63
CA CYS A 414 13.56 -11.45 -28.88
C CYS A 414 13.15 -10.13 -29.55
N PHE A 415 13.27 -10.00 -30.88
CA PHE A 415 12.82 -8.79 -31.59
C PHE A 415 11.32 -8.57 -31.44
N MET A 416 10.51 -9.62 -31.59
CA MET A 416 9.06 -9.56 -31.33
C MET A 416 8.77 -9.20 -29.87
N GLY A 417 9.56 -9.75 -28.93
CA GLY A 417 9.50 -9.48 -27.50
C GLY A 417 9.79 -8.03 -27.13
N ILE A 418 10.81 -7.41 -27.76
CA ILE A 418 11.14 -6.00 -27.56
C ILE A 418 10.02 -5.11 -28.10
N VAL A 419 9.58 -5.34 -29.34
CA VAL A 419 8.52 -4.53 -29.97
C VAL A 419 7.21 -4.65 -29.19
N GLY A 420 6.79 -5.88 -28.90
CA GLY A 420 5.58 -6.13 -28.11
C GLY A 420 5.71 -5.64 -26.68
N GLY A 421 6.91 -5.73 -26.11
CA GLY A 421 7.22 -5.21 -24.78
C GLY A 421 7.11 -3.70 -24.69
N VAL A 422 7.66 -2.97 -25.66
CA VAL A 422 7.59 -1.50 -25.70
C VAL A 422 6.14 -1.06 -25.85
N ILE A 423 5.42 -1.57 -26.86
CA ILE A 423 4.02 -1.21 -27.10
C ILE A 423 3.14 -1.59 -25.89
N GLY A 424 3.32 -2.80 -25.36
CA GLY A 424 2.61 -3.29 -24.19
C GLY A 424 2.87 -2.42 -22.96
N SER A 425 4.13 -2.07 -22.69
CA SER A 425 4.48 -1.23 -21.54
C SER A 425 3.86 0.16 -21.62
N ILE A 426 3.81 0.78 -22.81
CA ILE A 426 3.16 2.07 -23.00
C ILE A 426 1.65 1.95 -22.77
N LEU A 427 0.99 0.97 -23.40
CA LEU A 427 -0.46 0.77 -23.25
C LEU A 427 -0.84 0.45 -21.80
N GLY A 428 -0.13 -0.47 -21.16
CA GLY A 428 -0.36 -0.84 -19.76
C GLY A 428 -0.11 0.32 -18.81
N GLY A 429 0.93 1.12 -19.06
CA GLY A 429 1.22 2.33 -18.30
C GLY A 429 0.11 3.38 -18.41
N VAL A 430 -0.38 3.65 -19.63
CA VAL A 430 -1.48 4.61 -19.86
C VAL A 430 -2.79 4.14 -19.22
N ILE A 431 -3.13 2.85 -19.36
CA ILE A 431 -4.34 2.27 -18.75
C ILE A 431 -4.24 2.33 -17.22
N GLY A 432 -3.09 1.93 -16.66
CA GLY A 432 -2.83 1.97 -15.22
C GLY A 432 -2.92 3.39 -14.67
N LEU A 433 -2.32 4.36 -15.35
CA LEU A 433 -2.38 5.77 -14.99
C LEU A 433 -3.82 6.30 -15.03
N GLY A 434 -4.57 6.02 -16.10
CA GLY A 434 -5.96 6.45 -16.25
C GLY A 434 -6.87 5.88 -15.15
N ARG A 435 -6.69 4.60 -14.81
CA ARG A 435 -7.42 3.94 -13.72
C ARG A 435 -7.09 4.57 -12.36
N MET A 436 -5.82 4.87 -12.10
CA MET A 436 -5.41 5.51 -10.84
C MET A 436 -5.89 6.96 -10.74
N LEU A 437 -5.88 7.72 -11.84
CA LEU A 437 -6.43 9.08 -11.88
C LEU A 437 -7.94 9.07 -11.61
N ALA A 438 -8.67 8.09 -12.15
CA ALA A 438 -10.09 7.92 -11.84
C ALA A 438 -10.34 7.52 -10.37
N ALA A 439 -9.43 6.77 -9.76
CA ALA A 439 -9.56 6.27 -8.39
C ALA A 439 -9.24 7.33 -7.33
N PHE A 440 -8.13 8.06 -7.50
CA PHE A 440 -7.63 9.04 -6.53
C PHE A 440 -8.03 10.50 -6.86
N GLY A 441 -8.39 10.79 -8.11
CA GLY A 441 -8.67 12.14 -8.58
C GLY A 441 -7.42 12.96 -8.90
N VAL A 442 -7.62 14.16 -9.43
CA VAL A 442 -6.54 15.05 -9.90
C VAL A 442 -5.62 15.55 -8.79
N ASN A 443 -6.09 15.58 -7.54
CA ASN A 443 -5.32 16.09 -6.39
C ASN A 443 -4.06 15.27 -6.08
N PHE A 444 -3.96 14.04 -6.59
CA PHE A 444 -2.81 13.15 -6.38
C PHE A 444 -1.87 13.07 -7.59
N LEU A 445 -2.02 13.94 -8.60
CA LEU A 445 -1.13 14.01 -9.76
C LEU A 445 0.35 14.21 -9.36
N GLY A 446 0.60 15.03 -8.34
CA GLY A 446 1.95 15.28 -7.81
C GLY A 446 2.57 14.08 -7.08
N ALA A 447 1.77 13.09 -6.68
CA ALA A 447 2.23 11.88 -5.99
C ALA A 447 2.59 10.73 -6.95
N ILE A 448 2.54 10.95 -8.28
CA ILE A 448 2.82 9.93 -9.27
C ILE A 448 4.35 9.76 -9.41
N PRO A 449 4.91 8.57 -9.13
CA PRO A 449 6.35 8.34 -9.16
C PRO A 449 6.82 8.08 -10.59
N ILE A 450 7.03 9.15 -11.38
CA ILE A 450 7.39 9.04 -12.80
C ILE A 450 8.67 8.20 -12.99
N GLY A 451 9.66 8.38 -12.11
CA GLY A 451 10.91 7.60 -12.14
C GLY A 451 10.67 6.10 -11.99
N ASP A 452 9.88 5.68 -11.00
CA ASP A 452 9.57 4.27 -10.76
C ASP A 452 8.74 3.67 -11.90
N ILE A 453 7.84 4.46 -12.50
CA ILE A 453 7.06 4.04 -13.67
C ILE A 453 7.99 3.77 -14.86
N LEU A 454 8.99 4.62 -15.11
CA LEU A 454 9.98 4.41 -16.19
C LEU A 454 10.81 3.15 -15.96
N VAL A 455 11.27 2.92 -14.72
CA VAL A 455 11.96 1.68 -14.35
C VAL A 455 11.04 0.47 -14.54
N GLY A 456 9.77 0.58 -14.14
CA GLY A 456 8.74 -0.44 -14.36
C GLY A 456 8.50 -0.76 -15.83
N MET A 457 8.50 0.27 -16.70
CA MET A 457 8.40 0.08 -18.16
C MET A 457 9.59 -0.71 -18.68
N LEU A 458 10.82 -0.34 -18.30
CA LEU A 458 12.03 -1.04 -18.71
C LEU A 458 12.03 -2.50 -18.26
N MET A 459 11.65 -2.76 -17.00
CA MET A 459 11.50 -4.12 -16.47
C MET A 459 10.42 -4.92 -17.19
N SER A 460 9.31 -4.28 -17.57
CA SER A 460 8.23 -4.93 -18.34
C SER A 460 8.68 -5.33 -19.74
N VAL A 461 9.46 -4.48 -20.41
CA VAL A 461 10.07 -4.78 -21.72
C VAL A 461 11.05 -5.95 -21.60
N LEU A 462 11.92 -5.94 -20.58
CA LEU A 462 12.88 -7.02 -20.33
C LEU A 462 12.16 -8.35 -20.07
N LEU A 463 11.15 -8.36 -19.19
CA LEU A 463 10.37 -9.56 -18.87
C LEU A 463 9.60 -10.08 -20.09
N GLY A 464 9.00 -9.18 -20.89
CA GLY A 464 8.35 -9.56 -22.15
C GLY A 464 9.32 -10.20 -23.15
N THR A 465 10.53 -9.65 -23.24
CA THR A 465 11.59 -10.19 -24.11
C THR A 465 12.08 -11.55 -23.63
N ILE A 466 12.30 -11.71 -22.33
CA ILE A 466 12.70 -13.00 -21.72
C ILE A 466 11.60 -14.04 -21.93
N LEU A 467 10.34 -13.69 -21.69
CA LEU A 467 9.21 -14.58 -21.89
C LEU A 467 9.13 -15.07 -23.34
N ALA A 468 9.28 -14.16 -24.31
CA ALA A 468 9.28 -14.50 -25.73
C ALA A 468 10.46 -15.44 -26.09
N ALA A 469 11.66 -15.15 -25.58
CA ALA A 469 12.84 -15.97 -25.81
C ALA A 469 12.66 -17.39 -25.23
N VAL A 470 12.19 -17.50 -23.99
CA VAL A 470 11.96 -18.79 -23.30
C VAL A 470 10.89 -19.61 -24.02
N ALA A 471 9.76 -18.98 -24.39
CA ALA A 471 8.69 -19.65 -25.14
C ALA A 471 9.16 -20.15 -26.53
N ALA A 472 10.14 -19.48 -27.13
CA ALA A 472 10.69 -19.86 -28.41
C ALA A 472 11.70 -21.02 -28.36
N VAL A 473 12.28 -21.35 -27.20
CA VAL A 473 13.33 -22.38 -27.09
C VAL A 473 12.84 -23.74 -27.60
N LEU A 474 11.68 -24.21 -27.13
CA LEU A 474 11.11 -25.50 -27.54
C LEU A 474 10.85 -25.61 -29.05
N PRO A 475 10.13 -24.67 -29.71
CA PRO A 475 9.92 -24.73 -31.14
C PRO A 475 11.22 -24.53 -31.93
N SER A 476 12.13 -23.66 -31.47
CA SER A 476 13.45 -23.46 -32.11
C SER A 476 14.29 -24.74 -32.08
N PHE A 477 14.25 -25.47 -30.97
CA PHE A 477 14.93 -26.76 -30.85
C PHE A 477 14.32 -27.82 -31.77
N LYS A 478 12.99 -27.85 -31.90
CA LYS A 478 12.31 -28.72 -32.87
C LYS A 478 12.69 -28.35 -34.29
N ALA A 479 12.72 -27.06 -34.63
CA ALA A 479 13.15 -26.54 -35.93
C ALA A 479 14.58 -26.97 -36.27
N ALA A 480 15.47 -26.79 -35.30
CA ALA A 480 16.87 -27.15 -35.39
C ALA A 480 17.08 -28.65 -35.58
N ARG A 481 16.17 -29.54 -35.16
CA ARG A 481 16.31 -31.00 -35.34
C ARG A 481 15.54 -31.59 -36.53
N LEU A 482 15.02 -30.74 -37.42
CA LEU A 482 14.34 -31.19 -38.61
C LEU A 482 15.31 -31.87 -39.59
N ALA A 483 14.91 -33.01 -40.14
CA ALA A 483 15.68 -33.77 -41.12
C ALA A 483 15.47 -33.19 -42.54
N PRO A 484 16.52 -32.72 -43.24
CA PRO A 484 16.38 -32.06 -44.55
C PRO A 484 15.71 -32.94 -45.61
N MET A 485 15.95 -34.26 -45.54
CA MET A 485 15.35 -35.26 -46.43
C MET A 485 13.82 -35.26 -46.40
N LYS A 486 13.19 -34.87 -45.28
CA LYS A 486 11.73 -34.80 -45.18
C LYS A 486 11.14 -33.60 -45.91
N ALA A 487 11.90 -32.52 -46.09
CA ALA A 487 11.46 -31.33 -46.83
C ALA A 487 11.54 -31.52 -48.33
N MET A 488 12.54 -32.27 -48.81
CA MET A 488 12.71 -32.57 -50.23
C MET A 488 11.82 -33.72 -50.74
N ARG A 489 11.07 -34.38 -49.83
CA ARG A 489 10.16 -35.49 -50.15
C ARG A 489 8.69 -35.06 -50.17
N VAL A 490 8.43 -33.76 -50.09
CA VAL A 490 7.08 -33.20 -50.23
C VAL A 490 6.79 -33.10 -51.73
N GLU A 491 5.70 -33.73 -52.15
CA GLU A 491 5.12 -33.63 -53.50
C GLU A 491 4.73 -32.18 -53.86
#